data_AF-A0A2E1YTD0-F1
#
_entry.id   AF-A0A2E1YTD0-F1
#
_cell.length_a   1.000
_cell.length_b   1.000
_cell.length_c   1.000
_cell.angle_alpha   90.00
_cell.angle_beta   90.00
_cell.angle_gamma   90.00
#
_symmetry.space_group_name_H-M   'P 1'
#
loop_
_entity.id
_entity.type
_entity.pdbx_description
1 polymer ?
#
loop_
_entity_poly.entity_id
_entity_poly.type
_entity_poly.pdbx_seq_one_letter_code
_entity_poly.pdbx_strand_id
1 'polypeptide(L)'
;MVYRFELTYAAFLFPAIPLMMISFNNRYTSLSRLIRKIHDEFINKKISKNDKSAMRYLAQIDVLNKRLVYVKLMQLFSGLSFFFNLLTILIGIYGIKSSVIFFIIALVFFCIAIIVFLIEIHLSSKALKTHLKDLEDLE
;
A
#
# COMPACT_ATOMS: atom_id res chain seq x y z
N MET A 1 17.33 -31.36 -13.50
CA MET A 1 17.84 -29.97 -13.40
C MET A 1 17.79 -29.58 -11.92
N VAL A 2 18.93 -29.58 -11.23
CA VAL A 2 19.00 -29.25 -9.79
C VAL A 2 19.12 -27.73 -9.67
N TYR A 3 18.02 -27.05 -9.37
CA TYR A 3 18.06 -25.61 -9.08
C TYR A 3 18.90 -25.40 -7.80
N ARG A 4 20.06 -24.75 -7.92
CA ARG A 4 20.84 -24.27 -6.77
C ARG A 4 20.22 -22.96 -6.30
N PHE A 5 19.44 -23.03 -5.23
CA PHE A 5 19.00 -21.83 -4.53
C PHE A 5 20.18 -21.20 -3.82
N GLU A 6 20.52 -19.97 -4.20
CA GLU A 6 21.56 -19.18 -3.56
C GLU A 6 20.91 -18.22 -2.56
N LEU A 7 21.41 -18.22 -1.31
CA LEU A 7 20.97 -17.29 -0.26
C LEU A 7 21.07 -15.83 -0.68
N THR A 8 21.93 -15.52 -1.64
CA THR A 8 22.09 -14.20 -2.26
C THR A 8 20.77 -13.67 -2.83
N TYR A 9 19.88 -14.53 -3.35
CA TYR A 9 18.57 -14.09 -3.83
C TYR A 9 17.69 -13.53 -2.70
N ALA A 10 17.69 -14.16 -1.53
CA ALA A 10 17.01 -13.66 -0.33
C ALA A 10 17.67 -12.40 0.23
N ALA A 11 19.00 -12.29 0.10
CA ALA A 11 19.75 -11.10 0.48
C ALA A 11 19.38 -9.86 -0.36
N PHE A 12 19.00 -10.02 -1.63
CA PHE A 12 18.51 -8.91 -2.46
C PHE A 12 17.12 -8.42 -2.05
N LEU A 13 16.26 -9.31 -1.56
CA LEU A 13 14.92 -8.95 -1.08
C LEU A 13 14.96 -8.25 0.29
N PHE A 14 15.97 -8.56 1.11
CA PHE A 14 16.12 -7.98 2.44
C PHE A 14 16.12 -6.44 2.47
N PRO A 15 16.85 -5.71 1.60
CA PRO A 15 16.75 -4.24 1.53
C PRO A 15 15.56 -3.77 0.68
N ALA A 16 15.15 -4.51 -0.35
CA ALA A 16 14.11 -4.08 -1.28
C ALA A 16 12.72 -4.01 -0.63
N ILE A 17 12.36 -5.00 0.20
CA ILE A 17 11.04 -5.03 0.85
C ILE A 17 10.87 -3.87 1.85
N PRO A 18 11.81 -3.60 2.78
CA PRO A 18 11.73 -2.44 3.67
C PRO A 18 11.68 -1.11 2.91
N LEU A 19 12.44 -0.97 1.81
CA LEU A 19 12.40 0.25 1.00
C LEU A 19 11.00 0.49 0.41
N MET A 20 10.35 -0.57 -0.09
CA MET A 20 8.95 -0.50 -0.52
C MET A 20 8.00 -0.16 0.64
N MET A 21 8.19 -0.77 1.81
CA MET A 21 7.38 -0.49 3.01
C MET A 21 7.48 0.99 3.44
N ILE A 22 8.66 1.62 3.32
CA ILE A 22 8.81 3.07 3.57
C ILE A 22 7.96 3.87 2.58
N SER A 23 8.01 3.53 1.29
CA SER A 23 7.17 4.17 0.27
C SER A 23 5.66 4.03 0.58
N PHE A 24 5.24 2.84 1.00
CA PHE A 24 3.84 2.56 1.34
C PHE A 24 3.41 3.29 2.61
N ASN A 25 4.28 3.37 3.63
CA ASN A 25 4.04 4.15 4.84
C ASN A 25 3.93 5.65 4.57
N ASN A 26 4.76 6.20 3.66
CA ASN A 26 4.66 7.59 3.24
C ASN A 26 3.29 7.85 2.59
N ARG A 27 2.82 6.94 1.74
CA ARG A 27 1.49 7.03 1.12
C ARG A 27 0.36 6.96 2.14
N TYR A 28 0.46 6.05 3.10
CA TYR A 28 -0.50 5.93 4.21
C TYR A 28 -0.58 7.23 5.02
N THR A 29 0.58 7.80 5.34
CA THR A 29 0.68 9.04 6.12
C THR A 29 0.10 10.22 5.36
N SER A 30 0.41 10.36 4.07
CA SER A 30 -0.16 11.42 3.23
C SER A 30 -1.68 11.31 3.11
N LEU A 31 -2.20 10.10 2.93
CA LEU A 31 -3.63 9.86 2.79
C LEU A 31 -4.40 10.10 4.10
N SER A 32 -3.86 9.65 5.23
CA SER A 32 -4.45 9.89 6.55
C SER A 32 -4.45 11.37 6.94
N ARG A 33 -3.38 12.11 6.62
CA ARG A 33 -3.34 13.57 6.79
C ARG A 33 -4.40 14.27 5.94
N LEU A 34 -4.58 13.87 4.68
CA LEU A 34 -5.60 14.45 3.80
C LEU A 34 -7.02 14.18 4.30
N ILE A 35 -7.32 12.95 4.73
CA ILE A 35 -8.64 12.59 5.30
C ILE A 35 -8.94 13.47 6.52
N ARG A 36 -7.99 13.61 7.46
CA ARG A 36 -8.15 14.45 8.65
C ARG A 36 -8.36 15.92 8.28
N LYS A 37 -7.56 16.46 7.36
CA LYS A 37 -7.71 17.84 6.88
C LYS A 37 -9.10 18.11 6.30
N ILE A 38 -9.60 17.22 5.44
CA ILE A 38 -10.93 17.34 4.84
C ILE A 38 -12.02 17.26 5.92
N HIS A 39 -11.85 16.38 6.91
CA HIS A 39 -12.77 16.26 8.03
C HIS A 39 -12.80 17.51 8.91
N ASP A 40 -11.64 18.09 9.22
CA ASP A 40 -11.52 19.32 10.00
C ASP A 40 -12.13 20.51 9.25
N GLU A 41 -11.92 20.62 7.94
CA GLU A 41 -12.57 21.64 7.10
C GLU A 41 -14.10 21.52 7.10
N PHE A 42 -14.62 20.29 7.04
CA PHE A 42 -16.06 20.03 7.09
C PHE A 42 -16.68 20.49 8.42
N ILE A 43 -16.04 20.17 9.55
CA ILE A 43 -16.50 20.58 10.89
C ILE A 43 -16.38 22.11 11.07
N ASN A 44 -15.24 22.70 10.69
CA ASN A 44 -14.96 24.11 10.91
C ASN A 44 -15.86 25.04 10.08
N LYS A 45 -16.25 24.64 8.87
CA LYS A 45 -17.17 25.43 8.02
C LYS A 45 -18.64 25.38 8.47
N LYS A 46 -18.98 24.69 9.57
CA LYS A 46 -20.36 24.49 10.06
C LYS A 46 -21.33 24.06 8.95
N ILE A 47 -20.86 23.24 8.01
CA ILE A 47 -21.67 22.79 6.87
C ILE A 47 -22.83 21.97 7.43
N SER A 48 -24.06 22.50 7.32
CA SER A 48 -25.26 21.79 7.75
C SER A 48 -25.42 20.52 6.90
N LYS A 49 -25.88 19.41 7.50
CA LYS A 49 -26.08 18.11 6.80
C LYS A 49 -26.92 18.21 5.52
N ASN A 50 -27.72 19.26 5.36
CA ASN A 50 -28.58 19.50 4.21
C ASN A 50 -27.91 20.25 3.05
N ASP A 51 -26.64 20.64 3.18
CA ASP A 51 -25.93 21.35 2.12
C ASP A 51 -25.39 20.37 1.06
N LYS A 52 -25.57 20.66 -0.24
CA LYS A 52 -25.04 19.84 -1.34
C LYS A 52 -23.51 19.66 -1.22
N SER A 53 -22.85 20.63 -0.62
CA SER A 53 -21.43 20.62 -0.24
C SER A 53 -21.06 19.41 0.62
N ALA A 54 -21.90 19.04 1.60
CA ALA A 54 -21.63 17.95 2.54
C ALA A 54 -21.50 16.59 1.85
N MET A 55 -22.33 16.34 0.83
CA MET A 55 -22.31 15.10 0.06
C MET A 55 -21.00 14.95 -0.72
N ARG A 56 -20.47 16.05 -1.29
CA ARG A 56 -19.17 16.06 -1.98
C ARG A 56 -18.01 15.74 -1.03
N TYR A 57 -18.01 16.32 0.17
CA TYR A 57 -16.99 16.05 1.20
C TYR A 57 -16.99 14.57 1.62
N LEU A 58 -18.16 14.00 1.89
CA LEU A 58 -18.28 12.59 2.25
C LEU A 58 -17.84 11.65 1.12
N ALA A 59 -18.19 11.97 -0.13
CA ALA A 59 -17.75 11.19 -1.29
C ALA A 59 -16.21 11.19 -1.45
N GLN A 60 -15.56 12.33 -1.22
CA GLN A 60 -14.09 12.40 -1.24
C GLN A 60 -13.47 11.55 -0.12
N ILE A 61 -13.99 11.65 1.10
CA ILE A 61 -13.51 10.84 2.24
C ILE A 61 -13.69 9.34 1.95
N ASP A 62 -14.79 8.92 1.33
CA ASP A 62 -15.02 7.52 0.97
C ASP A 62 -13.97 7.01 -0.05
N VAL A 63 -13.68 7.79 -1.09
CA VAL A 63 -12.65 7.46 -2.08
C VAL A 63 -11.27 7.35 -1.43
N LEU A 64 -10.93 8.28 -0.53
CA LEU A 64 -9.65 8.25 0.20
C LEU A 64 -9.57 7.06 1.16
N ASN A 65 -10.65 6.71 1.86
CA ASN A 65 -10.68 5.54 2.74
C ASN A 65 -10.50 4.23 1.96
N LYS A 66 -11.15 4.09 0.80
CA LYS A 66 -10.96 2.93 -0.08
C LYS A 66 -9.49 2.77 -0.47
N ARG A 67 -8.84 3.86 -0.86
CA ARG A 67 -7.39 3.87 -1.17
C ARG A 67 -6.54 3.48 0.05
N LEU A 68 -6.92 3.94 1.24
CA LEU A 68 -6.20 3.62 2.48
C LEU A 68 -6.24 2.12 2.80
N VAL A 69 -7.34 1.43 2.47
CA VAL A 69 -7.44 -0.04 2.58
C VAL A 69 -6.40 -0.72 1.69
N TYR A 70 -6.26 -0.30 0.43
CA TYR A 70 -5.25 -0.87 -0.47
C TYR A 70 -3.82 -0.65 0.06
N VAL A 71 -3.51 0.55 0.57
CA VAL A 71 -2.18 0.82 1.16
C VAL A 71 -1.93 -0.05 2.40
N LYS A 72 -2.94 -0.29 3.24
CA LYS A 72 -2.83 -1.22 4.37
C LYS A 72 -2.56 -2.65 3.92
N LEU A 73 -3.24 -3.11 2.86
CA LEU A 73 -3.00 -4.43 2.29
C LEU A 73 -1.59 -4.56 1.70
N MET A 74 -1.11 -3.54 0.98
CA MET A 74 0.28 -3.50 0.48
C MET A 74 1.30 -3.63 1.62
N GLN A 75 1.08 -2.91 2.73
CA GLN A 75 1.94 -2.96 3.90
C GLN A 75 1.90 -4.34 4.58
N LEU A 76 0.70 -4.93 4.74
CA LEU A 76 0.51 -6.24 5.33
C LEU A 76 1.24 -7.32 4.53
N PHE A 77 1.03 -7.39 3.22
CA PHE A 77 1.66 -8.39 2.36
C PHE A 77 3.17 -8.19 2.24
N SER A 78 3.65 -6.94 2.25
CA SER A 78 5.09 -6.66 2.32
C SER A 78 5.70 -7.12 3.64
N GLY A 79 5.02 -6.88 4.77
CA GLY A 79 5.46 -7.35 6.07
C GLY A 79 5.50 -8.88 6.16
N LEU A 80 4.48 -9.57 5.64
CA LEU A 80 4.46 -11.03 5.54
C LEU A 80 5.60 -11.54 4.67
N SER A 81 5.81 -10.94 3.50
CA SER A 81 6.93 -11.27 2.61
C SER A 81 8.28 -11.11 3.32
N PHE A 82 8.49 -9.98 4.01
CA PHE A 82 9.73 -9.72 4.74
C PHE A 82 9.95 -10.75 5.84
N PHE A 83 8.91 -11.09 6.60
CA PHE A 83 8.97 -12.12 7.64
C PHE A 83 9.39 -13.48 7.08
N PHE A 84 8.79 -13.94 5.98
CA PHE A 84 9.18 -15.21 5.35
C PHE A 84 10.56 -15.16 4.71
N ASN A 85 11.00 -13.99 4.22
CA ASN A 85 12.37 -13.79 3.74
C ASN A 85 13.39 -13.89 4.89
N LEU A 86 13.08 -13.36 6.07
CA LEU A 86 13.90 -13.52 7.26
C LEU A 86 14.00 -15.00 7.68
N LEU A 87 12.88 -15.74 7.67
CA LEU A 87 12.88 -17.18 7.93
C LEU A 87 13.72 -17.95 6.90
N THR A 88 13.66 -17.56 5.63
CA THR A 88 14.50 -18.13 4.56
C THR A 88 15.98 -17.98 4.88
N ILE A 89 16.42 -16.77 5.23
CA ILE A 89 17.82 -16.49 5.56
C ILE A 89 18.22 -17.27 6.82
N LEU A 90 17.40 -17.22 7.87
CA LEU A 90 17.66 -17.92 9.13
C LEU A 90 17.84 -19.43 8.93
N ILE A 91 16.92 -20.08 8.23
CA ILE A 91 16.92 -21.53 7.98
C ILE A 91 18.03 -21.89 6.98
N GLY A 92 18.28 -21.05 5.99
CA GLY A 92 19.29 -21.27 4.97
C GLY A 92 20.73 -21.20 5.51
N ILE A 93 21.00 -20.38 6.53
CA ILE A 93 22.31 -20.36 7.23
C ILE A 93 22.66 -21.74 7.82
N TYR A 94 21.66 -22.50 8.28
CA TYR A 94 21.85 -23.87 8.78
C TYR A 94 21.89 -24.93 7.66
N GLY A 95 21.87 -24.53 6.38
CA GLY A 95 21.92 -25.45 5.23
C GLY A 95 20.66 -26.30 5.04
N ILE A 96 19.55 -25.94 5.68
CA ILE A 96 18.31 -26.71 5.62
C ILE A 96 17.60 -26.43 4.27
N LYS A 97 17.34 -27.50 3.52
CA LYS A 97 16.72 -27.44 2.17
C LYS A 97 15.33 -26.81 2.17
N SER A 98 14.61 -26.84 3.29
CA SER A 98 13.28 -26.23 3.43
C SER A 98 13.29 -24.69 3.32
N SER A 99 14.46 -24.03 3.41
CA SER A 99 14.60 -22.58 3.20
C SER A 99 14.00 -22.11 1.86
N VAL A 100 14.10 -22.93 0.81
CA VAL A 100 13.54 -22.62 -0.51
C VAL A 100 12.01 -22.45 -0.47
N ILE A 101 11.31 -23.23 0.36
CA ILE A 101 9.85 -23.15 0.48
C ILE A 101 9.45 -21.80 1.10
N PHE A 102 10.14 -21.39 2.17
CA PHE A 102 9.92 -20.08 2.79
C PHE A 102 10.25 -18.94 1.82
N PHE A 103 11.26 -19.12 0.97
CA PHE A 103 11.61 -18.12 -0.04
C PHE A 103 10.49 -17.95 -1.07
N ILE A 104 9.93 -19.05 -1.57
CA ILE A 104 8.81 -19.04 -2.51
C ILE A 104 7.60 -18.36 -1.88
N ILE A 105 7.29 -18.67 -0.62
CA ILE A 105 6.19 -18.03 0.12
C ILE A 105 6.43 -16.51 0.24
N ALA A 106 7.65 -16.10 0.58
CA ALA A 106 8.03 -14.69 0.65
C ALA A 106 7.80 -13.98 -0.69
N LEU A 107 8.22 -14.60 -1.79
CA LEU A 107 8.01 -14.09 -3.15
C LEU A 107 6.54 -13.96 -3.51
N VAL A 108 5.71 -14.97 -3.21
CA VAL A 108 4.26 -14.93 -3.49
C VAL A 108 3.62 -13.74 -2.77
N PHE A 109 3.92 -13.54 -1.49
CA PHE A 109 3.42 -12.38 -0.75
C PHE A 109 3.92 -11.05 -1.32
N PHE A 110 5.18 -10.99 -1.76
CA PHE A 110 5.72 -9.78 -2.38
C PHE A 110 5.02 -9.48 -3.71
N CYS A 111 4.79 -10.49 -4.54
CA CYS A 111 4.03 -10.36 -5.79
C CYS A 111 2.62 -9.84 -5.53
N ILE A 112 1.92 -10.36 -4.51
CA ILE A 112 0.60 -9.85 -4.11
C ILE A 112 0.70 -8.37 -3.70
N ALA A 113 1.68 -7.99 -2.89
CA ALA A 113 1.89 -6.60 -2.49
C ALA A 113 2.07 -5.67 -3.70
N ILE A 114 2.85 -6.10 -4.70
CA ILE A 114 3.08 -5.35 -5.94
C ILE A 114 1.80 -5.26 -6.80
N ILE A 115 1.03 -6.35 -6.93
CA ILE A 115 -0.25 -6.32 -7.66
C ILE A 115 -1.21 -5.29 -7.02
N VAL A 116 -1.33 -5.32 -5.69
CA VAL A 116 -2.17 -4.35 -4.96
C VAL A 116 -1.64 -2.93 -5.16
N PHE A 117 -0.32 -2.73 -5.16
CA PHE A 117 0.30 -1.44 -5.45
C PHE A 117 -0.03 -0.90 -6.84
N LEU A 118 0.01 -1.75 -7.88
CA LEU A 118 -0.35 -1.38 -9.24
C LEU A 118 -1.83 -0.96 -9.36
N ILE A 119 -2.72 -1.69 -8.67
CA ILE A 119 -4.14 -1.36 -8.60
C ILE A 119 -4.35 -0.02 -7.90
N GLU A 120 -3.69 0.21 -6.76
CA GLU A 120 -3.84 1.45 -6.01
C GLU A 120 -3.33 2.64 -6.84
N ILE A 121 -2.19 2.52 -7.56
CA ILE A 121 -1.70 3.59 -8.46
C ILE A 121 -2.78 4.00 -9.46
N HIS A 122 -3.43 3.04 -10.12
CA HIS A 122 -4.50 3.34 -11.06
C HIS A 122 -5.67 4.08 -10.40
N LEU A 123 -6.10 3.62 -9.21
CA LEU A 123 -7.18 4.26 -8.46
C LEU A 123 -6.80 5.68 -8.01
N SER A 124 -5.56 5.86 -7.56
CA SER A 124 -4.98 7.15 -7.16
C SER A 124 -4.98 8.15 -8.31
N SER A 125 -4.51 7.74 -9.49
CA SER A 125 -4.47 8.58 -10.68
C SER A 125 -5.87 8.91 -11.20
N LYS A 126 -6.80 7.96 -11.18
CA LYS A 126 -8.18 8.19 -11.59
C LYS A 126 -8.89 9.18 -10.66
N ALA A 127 -8.78 8.99 -9.34
CA ALA A 127 -9.39 9.88 -8.35
C ALA A 127 -8.88 11.33 -8.49
N LEU A 128 -7.57 11.50 -8.73
CA LEU A 128 -6.98 12.83 -8.95
C LEU A 128 -7.54 13.51 -10.21
N LYS A 129 -7.63 12.77 -11.32
CA LYS A 129 -8.20 13.30 -12.57
C LYS A 129 -9.67 13.70 -12.42
N THR A 130 -10.47 12.89 -11.73
CA THR A 130 -11.88 13.24 -11.46
C THR A 130 -11.97 14.49 -10.60
N HIS A 131 -11.17 14.59 -9.55
CA HIS A 131 -11.16 15.76 -8.66
C HIS A 131 -10.76 17.05 -9.38
N LEU A 132 -9.80 16.99 -10.30
CA LEU A 132 -9.38 18.16 -11.10
C LEU A 132 -10.47 18.60 -12.10
N LYS A 133 -11.12 17.65 -12.78
CA LYS A 133 -12.25 17.97 -13.68
C LYS A 133 -13.41 18.63 -12.95
N ASP A 134 -13.75 18.13 -11.76
CA ASP A 134 -14.80 18.72 -10.92
C ASP A 134 -14.51 20.17 -10.49
N LEU A 135 -13.25 20.62 -10.53
CA LEU A 135 -12.83 22.00 -10.24
C LEU A 135 -12.85 22.86 -11.50
N GLU A 136 -12.46 22.30 -12.64
CA GLU A 136 -12.46 23.00 -13.95
C GLU A 136 -13.89 23.29 -14.43
N ASP A 137 -14.85 22.40 -14.16
CA ASP A 137 -16.28 22.61 -14.46
C ASP A 137 -16.97 23.61 -13.49
N LEU A 138 -16.27 24.10 -12.46
CA LEU A 138 -16.78 25.10 -11.50
C LEU A 138 -16.30 26.54 -11.79
N GLU A 139 -15.34 26.73 -12.71
CA GLU A 139 -14.94 28.04 -13.27
C GLU A 139 -15.82 28.41 -14.48
#